data_AF-A0A2X1P5B1-F1
#
_entry.id   AF-A0A2X1P5B1-F1
#
_cell.length_a   1.000
_cell.length_b   1.000
_cell.length_c   1.000
_cell.angle_alpha   90.00
_cell.angle_beta   90.00
_cell.angle_gamma   90.00
#
_symmetry.space_group_name_H-M   'P 1'
#
loop_
_entity.id
_entity.type
_entity.pdbx_description
1 polymer ?
#
loop_
_entity_poly.entity_id
_entity_poly.type
_entity_poly.pdbx_seq_one_letter_code
_entity_poly.pdbx_strand_id
1 'polypeptide(L)'
;MLFMLYSALTGLTLSSIFIVYTAASIASTFVVTAGMFGAMSLYGYTTKRDLSGFGNMLFMALIGIVLASLVNFWLKSEALMWAVTYIGVIVFVGLTAYDTQKLKNMGEQIDTRDTSNLRKYSILGALTLYLDFINLFLMLLRIFGNRR
;
A
#
# COMPACT_ATOMS: atom_id res chain seq x y z
N MET A 1 -18.65 0.95 3.06
CA MET A 1 -18.75 1.86 1.89
C MET A 1 -17.38 2.33 1.39
N LEU A 2 -16.54 2.96 2.24
CA LEU A 2 -15.17 3.39 1.88
C LEU A 2 -14.33 2.27 1.25
N PHE A 3 -14.40 1.05 1.79
CA PHE A 3 -13.68 -0.10 1.25
C PHE A 3 -14.14 -0.55 -0.15
N MET A 4 -15.46 -0.50 -0.43
CA MET A 4 -15.99 -0.83 -1.77
C MET A 4 -15.66 0.26 -2.78
N LEU A 5 -15.73 1.53 -2.37
CA LEU A 5 -15.38 2.68 -3.21
C LEU A 5 -13.88 2.64 -3.56
N TYR A 6 -13.04 2.39 -2.56
CA TYR A 6 -11.60 2.21 -2.73
C TYR A 6 -11.31 0.99 -3.62
N SER A 7 -11.87 -0.19 -3.33
CA SER A 7 -11.67 -1.38 -4.18
C SER A 7 -12.19 -1.23 -5.61
N ALA A 8 -13.24 -0.43 -5.83
CA ALA A 8 -13.72 -0.10 -7.18
C ALA A 8 -12.76 0.86 -7.91
N LEU A 9 -12.21 1.86 -7.22
CA LEU A 9 -11.19 2.78 -7.75
C LEU A 9 -9.86 2.05 -8.01
N THR A 10 -9.42 1.19 -7.09
CA THR A 10 -8.24 0.34 -7.24
C THR A 10 -8.47 -0.71 -8.34
N GLY A 11 -9.67 -1.28 -8.43
CA GLY A 11 -10.06 -2.21 -9.51
C GLY A 11 -10.07 -1.56 -10.90
N LEU A 12 -10.58 -0.33 -11.01
CA LEU A 12 -10.54 0.45 -12.26
C LEU A 12 -9.11 0.81 -12.67
N THR A 13 -8.26 1.20 -11.72
CA THR A 13 -6.85 1.50 -11.98
C THR A 13 -6.02 0.23 -12.31
N LEU A 14 -6.31 -0.91 -11.66
CA LEU A 14 -5.71 -2.22 -11.95
C LEU A 14 -6.13 -2.76 -13.34
N SER A 15 -7.38 -2.57 -13.75
CA SER A 15 -7.87 -3.03 -15.06
C SER A 15 -7.15 -2.32 -16.22
N SER A 16 -6.86 -1.02 -16.07
CA SER A 16 -6.10 -0.24 -17.05
C SER A 16 -4.65 -0.75 -17.24
N ILE A 17 -4.08 -1.42 -16.23
CA ILE A 17 -2.68 -1.84 -16.23
C ILE A 17 -2.41 -3.05 -17.10
N PHE A 18 -3.33 -4.02 -17.13
CA PHE A 18 -3.22 -5.17 -18.03
C PHE A 18 -3.32 -4.77 -19.52
N ILE A 19 -3.89 -3.59 -19.80
CA ILE A 19 -3.96 -3.02 -21.15
C ILE A 19 -2.67 -2.26 -21.50
N VAL A 20 -2.07 -1.55 -20.53
CA VAL A 20 -0.97 -0.61 -20.77
C VAL A 20 0.43 -1.25 -20.60
N TYR A 21 0.60 -2.26 -19.75
CA TYR A 21 1.91 -2.82 -19.40
C TYR A 21 2.12 -4.23 -19.96
N THR A 22 3.38 -4.57 -20.25
CA THR A 22 3.74 -5.93 -20.69
C THR A 22 3.66 -6.94 -19.54
N ALA A 23 3.38 -8.20 -19.86
CA ALA A 23 3.41 -9.29 -18.86
C ALA A 23 4.80 -9.45 -18.20
N ALA A 24 5.89 -9.19 -18.93
CA ALA A 24 7.24 -9.21 -18.39
C ALA A 24 7.46 -8.12 -17.34
N SER A 25 7.01 -6.88 -17.60
CA SER A 25 7.04 -5.76 -16.65
C SER A 25 6.24 -6.03 -15.38
N ILE A 26 5.07 -6.65 -15.53
CA ILE A 26 4.19 -7.04 -14.41
C ILE A 26 4.91 -8.08 -13.53
N ALA A 27 5.48 -9.12 -14.15
CA ALA A 27 6.16 -10.20 -13.43
C ALA A 27 7.40 -9.69 -12.68
N SER A 28 8.27 -8.91 -13.33
CA SER A 28 9.48 -8.38 -12.69
C SER A 28 9.14 -7.45 -11.52
N THR A 29 8.18 -6.55 -11.73
CA THR A 29 7.72 -5.64 -10.68
C THR A 29 7.13 -6.42 -9.50
N PHE A 30 6.33 -7.46 -9.77
CA PHE A 30 5.71 -8.27 -8.72
C PHE A 30 6.76 -8.92 -7.81
N VAL A 31 7.83 -9.45 -8.39
CA VAL A 31 8.94 -10.04 -7.61
C VAL A 31 9.62 -8.99 -6.73
N VAL A 32 9.89 -7.79 -7.26
CA VAL A 32 10.47 -6.69 -6.50
C VAL A 32 9.53 -6.23 -5.38
N THR A 33 8.24 -6.09 -5.66
CA THR A 33 7.24 -5.73 -4.66
C THR A 33 7.11 -6.79 -3.58
N ALA A 34 7.05 -8.07 -3.94
CA ALA A 34 6.98 -9.18 -3.00
C ALA A 34 8.19 -9.21 -2.06
N GLY A 35 9.40 -8.99 -2.60
CA GLY A 35 10.60 -8.88 -1.78
C GLY A 35 10.56 -7.70 -0.81
N MET A 36 10.20 -6.51 -1.30
CA MET A 36 10.14 -5.28 -0.50
C MET A 36 9.05 -5.35 0.58
N PHE A 37 7.84 -5.77 0.19
CA PHE A 37 6.71 -5.93 1.10
C PHE A 37 7.01 -7.00 2.16
N GLY A 38 7.54 -8.16 1.74
CA GLY A 38 7.92 -9.23 2.66
C GLY A 38 8.97 -8.78 3.66
N ALA A 39 10.03 -8.08 3.20
CA ALA A 39 11.07 -7.56 4.08
C ALA A 39 10.51 -6.54 5.09
N MET A 40 9.69 -5.58 4.64
CA MET A 40 9.11 -4.57 5.54
C MET A 40 8.05 -5.13 6.48
N SER A 41 7.26 -6.10 6.03
CA SER A 41 6.28 -6.78 6.88
C SER A 41 7.00 -7.58 7.97
N LEU A 42 8.05 -8.35 7.63
CA LEU A 42 8.89 -9.02 8.62
C LEU A 42 9.54 -8.03 9.60
N TYR A 43 10.03 -6.90 9.10
CA TYR A 43 10.56 -5.84 9.95
C TYR A 43 9.49 -5.30 10.91
N GLY A 44 8.31 -4.91 10.41
CA GLY A 44 7.21 -4.40 11.23
C GLY A 44 6.73 -5.42 12.27
N TYR A 45 6.71 -6.71 11.93
CA TYR A 45 6.32 -7.78 12.84
C TYR A 45 7.34 -8.02 13.96
N THR A 46 8.63 -7.98 13.63
CA THR A 46 9.72 -8.30 14.57
C THR A 46 10.20 -7.08 15.36
N THR A 47 9.99 -5.86 14.86
CA THR A 47 10.48 -4.65 15.52
C THR A 47 9.77 -4.41 16.85
N LYS A 48 10.56 -4.05 17.87
CA LYS A 48 10.08 -3.71 19.22
C LYS A 48 9.84 -2.21 19.40
N ARG A 49 10.23 -1.38 18.42
CA ARG A 49 9.98 0.06 18.45
C ARG A 49 8.52 0.32 18.12
N ASP A 50 7.88 1.17 18.89
CA ASP A 50 6.51 1.60 18.60
C ASP A 50 6.47 2.47 17.35
N LEU A 51 5.89 1.96 16.26
CA LEU A 51 5.72 2.70 15.01
C LEU A 51 4.44 3.55 15.01
N SER A 52 3.63 3.54 16.09
CA SER A 52 2.37 4.29 16.15
C SER A 52 2.54 5.78 15.90
N GLY A 53 3.62 6.37 16.39
CA GLY A 53 3.96 7.77 16.10
C GLY A 53 4.26 8.02 14.62
N PHE A 54 4.94 7.08 13.95
CA PHE A 54 5.20 7.15 12.52
C PHE A 54 3.94 6.95 11.69
N GLY A 55 3.00 6.11 12.15
CA GLY A 55 1.73 5.84 11.46
C GLY A 55 0.93 7.11 11.17
N ASN A 56 0.77 8.01 12.15
CA ASN A 56 0.05 9.27 11.95
C ASN A 56 0.72 10.18 10.93
N MET A 57 2.06 10.27 10.96
CA MET A 57 2.82 11.07 10.00
C MET A 57 2.71 10.50 8.59
N LEU A 58 2.85 9.18 8.44
CA LEU A 58 2.75 8.50 7.15
C LEU A 58 1.34 8.60 6.57
N PHE A 59 0.30 8.55 7.40
CA PHE A 59 -1.08 8.76 6.99
C PHE A 59 -1.31 10.21 6.50
N MET A 60 -0.75 11.22 7.17
CA MET A 60 -0.77 12.59 6.66
C MET A 60 -0.02 12.73 5.33
N ALA A 61 1.13 12.08 5.18
CA ALA A 61 1.89 12.06 3.92
C ALA A 61 1.08 11.41 2.79
N LEU A 62 0.34 10.34 3.07
CA LEU A 62 -0.58 9.69 2.12
C LEU A 62 -1.66 10.66 1.63
N ILE A 63 -2.27 11.44 2.54
CA ILE A 63 -3.22 12.49 2.16
C ILE A 63 -2.56 13.53 1.24
N GLY A 64 -1.33 13.95 1.56
CA GLY A 64 -0.54 14.86 0.73
C GLY A 64 -0.31 14.32 -0.69
N ILE A 65 0.01 13.03 -0.82
CA ILE A 65 0.16 12.34 -2.12
C ILE A 65 -1.15 12.37 -2.92
N VAL A 66 -2.29 12.10 -2.27
CA VAL A 66 -3.60 12.13 -2.93
C VAL A 66 -3.91 13.54 -3.44
N LEU A 67 -3.71 14.57 -2.61
CA LEU A 67 -3.91 15.96 -3.01
C LEU A 67 -2.97 16.38 -4.15
N ALA A 68 -1.69 16.01 -4.07
CA ALA A 68 -0.72 16.28 -5.13
C ALA A 68 -1.11 15.60 -6.45
N SER A 69 -1.67 14.38 -6.39
CA SER A 69 -2.16 13.67 -7.58
C SER A 69 -3.37 14.37 -8.23
N LEU A 70 -4.28 14.91 -7.40
CA LEU A 70 -5.43 15.68 -7.86
C LEU A 70 -5.00 17.01 -8.52
N VAL A 71 -4.04 17.70 -7.92
CA VAL A 71 -3.47 18.94 -8.49
C VAL A 71 -2.75 18.63 -9.80
N ASN A 72 -2.01 17.52 -9.85
CA ASN A 72 -1.29 17.12 -11.06
C ASN A 72 -2.21 16.75 -12.22
N PHE A 73 -3.47 16.39 -11.96
CA PHE A 73 -4.44 16.16 -13.03
C PHE A 73 -4.66 17.40 -13.91
N TRP A 74 -4.63 18.58 -13.31
CA TRP A 74 -4.76 19.87 -14.00
C TRP A 74 -3.43 20.35 -14.57
N LEU A 75 -2.35 20.23 -13.79
CA LEU A 75 -1.02 20.70 -14.21
C LEU A 75 -0.37 19.83 -15.28
N LYS A 76 -0.69 18.52 -15.30
CA LYS A 76 -0.08 17.51 -16.16
C LYS A 76 1.45 17.56 -16.14
N SER A 77 2.04 17.84 -14.98
CA SER A 77 3.48 17.98 -14.81
C SER A 77 4.14 16.60 -14.67
N GLU A 78 5.11 16.32 -15.54
CA GLU A 78 5.91 15.10 -15.44
C GLU A 78 6.77 15.08 -14.17
N ALA A 79 7.36 16.22 -13.79
CA ALA A 79 8.18 16.32 -12.59
C ALA A 79 7.37 16.01 -11.32
N LEU A 80 6.15 16.56 -11.22
CA LEU A 80 5.26 16.33 -10.08
C LEU A 80 4.78 14.86 -10.04
N MET A 81 4.50 14.28 -11.21
CA MET A 81 4.17 12.85 -11.32
C MET A 81 5.30 11.96 -10.77
N TRP A 82 6.54 12.21 -11.18
CA TRP A 82 7.70 11.44 -10.73
C TRP A 82 7.95 11.64 -9.23
N ALA A 83 7.89 12.88 -8.74
CA ALA A 83 8.03 13.18 -7.31
C ALA A 83 6.99 12.43 -6.47
N VAL A 84 5.71 12.49 -6.86
CA VAL A 84 4.63 11.76 -6.17
C VAL A 84 4.85 10.26 -6.19
N THR A 85 5.36 9.73 -7.31
CA THR A 85 5.63 8.29 -7.44
C THR A 85 6.75 7.84 -6.50
N TYR A 86 7.90 8.53 -6.48
CA TYR A 86 9.02 8.16 -5.61
C TYR A 86 8.71 8.37 -4.12
N ILE A 87 8.12 9.50 -3.76
CA ILE A 87 7.71 9.78 -2.37
C ILE A 87 6.64 8.76 -1.94
N GLY A 88 5.71 8.44 -2.84
CA GLY A 88 4.70 7.42 -2.62
C GLY A 88 5.30 6.06 -2.25
N VAL A 89 6.29 5.57 -3.01
CA VAL A 89 6.98 4.31 -2.66
C VAL A 89 7.52 4.35 -1.24
N ILE A 90 8.24 5.42 -0.85
CA ILE A 90 8.82 5.54 0.49
C ILE A 90 7.74 5.52 1.58
N VAL A 91 6.65 6.27 1.37
CA VAL A 91 5.54 6.34 2.33
C VAL A 91 4.85 4.98 2.47
N PHE A 92 4.56 4.28 1.36
CA PHE A 92 3.88 2.99 1.40
C PHE A 92 4.74 1.85 1.97
N VAL A 93 6.05 1.89 1.74
CA VAL A 93 7.02 1.01 2.40
C VAL A 93 6.98 1.20 3.92
N GLY A 94 6.94 2.45 4.37
CA GLY A 94 6.79 2.79 5.80
C GLY A 94 5.44 2.33 6.37
N LEU A 95 4.34 2.58 5.64
CA LEU A 95 2.99 2.16 6.02
C LEU A 95 2.89 0.65 6.14
N THR A 96 3.49 -0.11 5.22
CA THR A 96 3.50 -1.59 5.26
C THR A 96 4.08 -2.11 6.58
N ALA A 97 5.19 -1.53 7.05
CA ALA A 97 5.80 -1.91 8.33
C ALA A 97 4.90 -1.53 9.51
N TYR A 98 4.32 -0.33 9.49
CA TYR A 98 3.39 0.14 10.52
C TYR A 98 2.13 -0.71 10.60
N ASP A 99 1.47 -0.97 9.48
CA ASP A 99 0.23 -1.75 9.42
C ASP A 99 0.47 -3.21 9.81
N THR A 100 1.62 -3.79 9.45
CA THR A 100 1.99 -5.12 9.95
C THR A 100 2.15 -5.13 11.47
N GLN A 101 2.84 -4.13 12.04
CA GLN A 101 3.00 -4.04 13.49
C GLN A 101 1.65 -3.82 14.20
N LYS A 102 0.81 -2.95 13.65
CA LYS A 102 -0.55 -2.69 14.16
C LYS A 102 -1.40 -3.95 14.16
N LEU A 103 -1.40 -4.73 13.06
CA LEU A 103 -2.09 -6.01 12.99
C LEU A 103 -1.63 -6.99 14.07
N LYS A 104 -0.31 -7.10 14.28
CA LYS A 104 0.26 -7.95 15.33
C LYS A 104 -0.24 -7.53 16.70
N ASN A 105 -0.11 -6.24 17.03
CA ASN A 105 -0.52 -5.70 18.33
C ASN A 105 -2.03 -5.88 18.58
N MET A 106 -2.85 -5.69 17.54
CA MET A 106 -4.29 -5.94 17.62
C MET A 106 -4.58 -7.43 17.83
N GLY A 107 -3.86 -8.33 17.15
CA GLY A 107 -4.00 -9.78 17.33
C GLY A 107 -3.65 -10.24 18.75
N GLU A 108 -2.65 -9.64 19.38
CA GLU A 108 -2.24 -9.93 20.77
C GLU A 108 -3.27 -9.44 21.80
N GLN A 109 -4.08 -8.44 21.48
CA GLN A 109 -5.06 -7.84 22.39
C GLN A 109 -6.47 -8.46 22.31
N ILE A 110 -6.75 -9.30 21.32
CA ILE A 110 -8.07 -9.91 21.14
C ILE A 110 -8.20 -11.17 22.00
N ASP A 111 -9.26 -11.23 22.81
CA ASP A 111 -9.61 -12.46 23.52
C ASP A 111 -10.02 -13.55 22.52
N THR A 112 -9.26 -14.65 22.51
CA THR A 112 -9.48 -15.80 21.63
C THR A 112 -10.87 -16.45 21.77
N ARG A 113 -11.59 -16.12 22.85
CA ARG A 113 -12.95 -16.62 23.13
C ARG A 113 -14.03 -15.87 22.36
N ASP A 114 -13.72 -14.70 21.80
CA ASP A 114 -14.63 -13.93 20.95
C ASP A 114 -14.34 -14.16 19.46
N THR A 115 -14.72 -15.36 19.00
CA THR A 115 -14.52 -15.83 17.62
C THR A 115 -15.14 -14.90 16.57
N SER A 116 -16.17 -14.14 16.94
CA SER A 116 -16.85 -13.20 16.05
C SER A 116 -15.98 -11.98 15.73
N ASN A 117 -15.33 -11.43 16.76
CA ASN A 117 -14.45 -10.28 16.62
C ASN A 117 -13.12 -10.68 15.99
N LEU A 118 -12.54 -11.82 16.39
CA LEU A 118 -11.35 -12.40 15.74
C LEU A 118 -11.51 -12.46 14.22
N ARG A 119 -12.61 -13.05 13.73
CA ARG A 119 -12.83 -13.19 12.28
C ARG A 119 -12.90 -11.85 11.56
N LYS A 120 -13.58 -10.85 12.13
CA LYS A 120 -13.66 -9.50 11.56
C LYS A 120 -12.28 -8.84 11.49
N TYR A 121 -11.50 -8.93 12.58
CA TYR A 121 -10.16 -8.35 12.63
C TYR A 121 -9.19 -9.03 11.66
N SER A 122 -9.23 -10.36 11.52
CA SER A 122 -8.42 -11.07 10.53
C SER A 122 -8.77 -10.66 9.10
N ILE A 123 -10.06 -10.51 8.77
CA ILE A 123 -10.49 -10.05 7.43
C ILE A 123 -10.02 -8.62 7.18
N LEU A 124 -10.26 -7.71 8.12
CA LEU A 124 -9.86 -6.30 7.99
C LEU A 124 -8.33 -6.15 7.91
N GLY A 125 -7.60 -6.93 8.71
CA GLY A 125 -6.15 -6.91 8.70
C GLY A 125 -5.55 -7.44 7.40
N ALA A 126 -6.00 -8.62 6.94
CA ALA A 126 -5.57 -9.18 5.67
C ALA A 126 -5.86 -8.23 4.50
N LEU A 127 -6.99 -7.53 4.60
CA LEU A 127 -7.38 -6.55 3.63
C LEU A 127 -6.48 -5.31 3.62
N THR A 128 -6.16 -4.73 4.77
CA THR A 128 -5.20 -3.62 4.86
C THR A 128 -3.87 -4.00 4.21
N LEU A 129 -3.30 -5.15 4.58
CA LEU A 129 -2.04 -5.64 4.03
C LEU A 129 -2.11 -5.88 2.50
N TYR A 130 -3.23 -6.42 2.01
CA TYR A 130 -3.47 -6.60 0.58
C TYR A 130 -3.46 -5.26 -0.16
N LEU A 131 -4.11 -4.23 0.41
CA LEU A 131 -4.17 -2.91 -0.20
C LEU A 131 -2.79 -2.24 -0.23
N ASP A 132 -2.01 -2.35 0.85
CA ASP A 132 -0.63 -1.85 0.88
C ASP A 132 0.24 -2.51 -0.18
N PHE A 133 0.14 -3.84 -0.31
CA PHE A 133 0.85 -4.59 -1.34
C PHE A 133 0.49 -4.11 -2.74
N ILE A 134 -0.81 -3.98 -3.04
CA ILE A 134 -1.28 -3.51 -4.34
C ILE A 134 -0.78 -2.10 -4.61
N ASN A 135 -0.92 -1.16 -3.67
CA ASN A 135 -0.43 0.20 -3.90
C ASN A 135 1.06 0.22 -4.21
N LEU A 136 1.86 -0.45 -3.38
CA LEU A 136 3.30 -0.54 -3.60
C LEU A 136 3.62 -1.15 -4.98
N PHE A 137 2.93 -2.22 -5.37
CA PHE A 137 3.05 -2.82 -6.69
C PHE A 137 2.75 -1.83 -7.81
N LEU A 138 1.65 -1.10 -7.72
CA LEU A 138 1.23 -0.11 -8.71
C LEU A 138 2.24 1.02 -8.88
N MET A 139 2.80 1.51 -7.78
CA MET A 139 3.82 2.57 -7.82
C MET A 139 5.14 2.06 -8.40
N LEU A 140 5.59 0.87 -8.00
CA LEU A 140 6.79 0.26 -8.58
C LEU A 140 6.60 -0.07 -10.06
N LEU A 141 5.40 -0.50 -10.47
CA LEU A 141 5.08 -0.77 -11.87
C LEU A 141 5.09 0.51 -12.69
N ARG A 142 4.70 1.64 -12.12
CA ARG A 142 4.81 2.94 -12.80
C ARG A 142 6.27 3.35 -13.03
N ILE A 143 7.18 2.95 -12.13
CA ILE A 143 8.63 3.25 -12.23
C ILE A 143 9.32 2.31 -13.21
N PHE A 144 9.14 1.00 -13.02
CA PHE A 144 9.86 -0.04 -13.76
C PHE A 144 9.10 -0.57 -14.98
N GLY A 145 7.81 -0.27 -15.09
CA GLY A 145 6.96 -0.81 -16.12
C GLY A 145 7.22 -0.16 -17.47
N ASN A 146 7.71 -0.96 -18.41
CA ASN A 146 7.70 -0.57 -19.81
C ASN A 146 6.25 -0.59 -20.34
N ARG A 147 5.79 0.55 -20.85
CA ARG A 147 4.45 0.71 -21.46
C ARG A 147 4.49 0.15 -22.88
N ARG A 148 3.43 -0.55 -23.29
CA ARG A 148 3.24 -1.01 -24.68
C ARG A 148 2.80 0.12 -25.59
#